data_AF-A0A8C2J220-F1
#
_entry.id   AF-A0A8C2J220-F1
#
_cell.length_a   1.000
_cell.length_b   1.000
_cell.length_c   1.000
_cell.angle_alpha   90.00
_cell.angle_beta   90.00
_cell.angle_gamma   90.00
#
_symmetry.space_group_name_H-M   'P 1'
#
loop_
_entity.id
_entity.type
_entity.pdbx_description
1 polymer ?
#
loop_
_entity_poly.entity_id
_entity_poly.type
_entity_poly.pdbx_seq_one_letter_code
_entity_poly.pdbx_strand_id
1 'polypeptide(L)'
;SEEQEQEDQGRLLQYWRDVARGHQVEVPTDMAEPIHQITTNNEGTHVREQVPYTLITRKEKCGEVLFEKRHYEKAHWACITVHEDTYEQSICYGFMKIMRYICQQNSAGSYLGMTIPIVTVVRTDEMHRTLSRAVTVAYYLPPPHQSEPPRPHDPEVTIEHWPAAVVYTRAFTGATNELTIIHEISSLAEALDCPAVCVSDSFIVAGYTNPAAAHRQNEIWFLERP
;
A
#
# COMPACT_ATOMS: atom_id res chain seq x y z
N SER A 1 -13.55 4.08 30.17
CA SER A 1 -15.00 4.31 30.04
C SER A 1 -15.30 4.63 28.58
N GLU A 2 -16.55 4.49 28.13
CA GLU A 2 -16.95 4.85 26.75
C GLU A 2 -16.58 6.32 26.41
N GLU A 3 -16.66 7.22 27.39
CA GLU A 3 -16.23 8.62 27.25
C GLU A 3 -14.75 8.77 26.91
N GLN A 4 -13.89 7.98 27.56
CA GLN A 4 -12.44 8.01 27.33
C GLN A 4 -12.07 7.49 25.93
N GLU A 5 -12.81 6.50 25.43
CA GLU A 5 -12.63 5.98 24.08
C GLU A 5 -13.08 7.00 23.02
N GLN A 6 -14.22 7.65 23.22
CA GLN A 6 -14.69 8.72 22.32
C GLN A 6 -13.71 9.91 22.28
N GLU A 7 -13.16 10.29 23.43
CA GLU A 7 -12.11 11.31 23.49
C GLU A 7 -10.86 10.90 22.71
N ASP A 8 -10.41 9.65 22.85
CA ASP A 8 -9.22 9.15 22.13
C ASP A 8 -9.46 9.07 20.62
N GLN A 9 -10.62 8.57 20.20
CA GLN A 9 -11.05 8.57 18.78
C GLN A 9 -11.05 10.00 18.21
N GLY A 10 -11.59 10.98 18.95
CA GLY A 10 -11.60 12.38 18.55
C GLY A 10 -10.20 12.98 18.41
N ARG A 11 -9.29 12.66 19.34
CA ARG A 11 -7.89 13.11 19.30
C ARG A 11 -7.14 12.53 18.10
N LEU A 12 -7.31 11.22 17.85
CA LEU A 12 -6.71 10.56 16.69
C LEU A 12 -7.24 11.14 15.37
N LEU A 13 -8.55 11.30 15.23
CA LEU A 13 -9.14 11.91 14.04
C LEU A 13 -8.58 13.32 13.79
N GLN A 14 -8.46 14.14 14.84
CA GLN A 14 -7.93 15.49 14.70
C GLN A 14 -6.46 15.49 14.27
N TYR A 15 -5.63 14.61 14.85
CA TYR A 15 -4.24 14.41 14.42
C TYR A 15 -4.16 14.08 12.91
N TRP A 16 -4.98 13.12 12.45
CA TRP A 16 -5.00 12.74 11.03
C TRP A 16 -5.48 13.86 10.10
N ARG A 17 -6.44 14.68 10.54
CA ARG A 17 -6.87 15.87 9.80
C ARG A 17 -5.75 16.89 9.64
N ASP A 18 -4.97 17.11 10.69
CA ASP A 18 -3.86 18.08 10.63
C ASP A 18 -2.73 17.58 9.72
N VAL A 19 -2.41 16.28 9.75
CA VAL A 19 -1.47 15.65 8.82
C VAL A 19 -1.96 15.73 7.37
N ALA A 20 -3.23 15.40 7.12
CA ALA A 20 -3.83 15.40 5.79
C ALA A 20 -3.93 16.80 5.18
N ARG A 21 -4.18 17.84 5.99
CA ARG A 21 -4.23 19.23 5.55
C ARG A 21 -2.92 19.68 4.89
N GLY A 22 -1.78 19.20 5.37
CA GLY A 22 -0.46 19.46 4.77
C GLY A 22 -0.33 18.97 3.32
N HIS A 23 -1.17 18.00 2.92
CA HIS A 23 -1.20 17.38 1.60
C HIS A 23 -2.46 17.74 0.81
N GLN A 24 -3.22 18.76 1.26
CA GLN A 24 -4.49 19.16 0.65
C GLN A 24 -5.50 18.00 0.56
N VAL A 25 -5.53 17.15 1.59
CA VAL A 25 -6.48 16.03 1.73
C VAL A 25 -7.43 16.32 2.89
N GLU A 26 -8.72 16.03 2.69
CA GLU A 26 -9.73 16.13 3.72
C GLU A 26 -10.06 14.76 4.34
N VAL A 27 -10.05 14.68 5.67
CA VAL A 27 -10.43 13.47 6.42
C VAL A 27 -11.83 13.66 7.03
N PRO A 28 -12.85 12.95 6.52
CA PRO A 28 -14.22 13.11 6.99
C PRO A 28 -14.42 12.51 8.39
N THR A 29 -15.47 12.95 9.10
CA THR A 29 -15.69 12.59 10.51
C THR A 29 -15.94 11.11 10.73
N ASP A 30 -16.54 10.44 9.76
CA ASP A 30 -16.82 9.01 9.77
C ASP A 30 -15.56 8.13 9.62
N MET A 31 -14.37 8.73 9.47
CA MET A 31 -13.09 8.04 9.59
C MET A 31 -12.62 7.85 11.03
N ALA A 32 -13.29 8.45 12.04
CA ALA A 32 -12.89 8.34 13.45
C ALA A 32 -12.71 6.88 13.90
N GLU A 33 -13.73 6.06 13.67
CA GLU A 33 -13.73 4.65 14.06
C GLU A 33 -12.72 3.82 13.25
N PRO A 34 -12.69 3.89 11.89
CA PRO A 34 -11.67 3.19 11.10
C PRO A 34 -10.23 3.53 11.50
N ILE A 35 -9.96 4.82 11.75
CA ILE A 35 -8.64 5.31 12.20
C ILE A 35 -8.28 4.72 13.55
N HIS A 36 -9.21 4.71 14.50
CA HIS A 36 -8.98 4.16 15.83
C HIS A 36 -8.70 2.65 15.76
N GLN A 37 -9.53 1.89 15.03
CA GLN A 37 -9.37 0.44 14.87
C GLN A 37 -8.03 0.08 14.21
N ILE A 38 -7.62 0.78 13.13
CA ILE A 38 -6.35 0.46 12.47
C ILE A 38 -5.12 0.89 13.28
N THR A 39 -5.26 1.95 14.09
CA THR A 39 -4.17 2.46 14.93
C THR A 39 -3.94 1.56 16.14
N THR A 40 -5.01 1.08 16.78
CA THR A 40 -4.95 0.15 17.90
C THR A 40 -4.76 -1.30 17.45
N ASN A 41 -4.78 -1.57 16.14
CA ASN A 41 -4.89 -2.91 15.54
C ASN A 41 -6.05 -3.72 16.17
N ASN A 42 -7.21 -3.07 16.29
CA ASN A 42 -8.41 -3.58 16.93
C ASN A 42 -8.12 -4.02 18.37
N GLU A 43 -7.71 -3.08 19.22
CA GLU A 43 -7.35 -3.32 20.63
C GLU A 43 -6.18 -4.31 20.82
N GLY A 44 -5.28 -4.40 19.84
CA GLY A 44 -4.14 -5.31 19.83
C GLY A 44 -4.51 -6.76 19.58
N THR A 45 -5.77 -7.06 19.23
CA THR A 45 -6.25 -8.41 18.96
C THR A 45 -5.73 -8.95 17.62
N HIS A 46 -5.29 -8.08 16.71
CA HIS A 46 -4.70 -8.46 15.43
C HIS A 46 -3.25 -8.00 15.31
N VAL A 47 -2.39 -8.91 14.87
CA VAL A 47 -1.01 -8.58 14.48
C VAL A 47 -1.00 -8.10 13.04
N ARG A 48 -0.12 -7.17 12.69
CA ARG A 48 0.10 -6.79 11.30
C ARG A 48 0.81 -7.92 10.57
N GLU A 49 0.11 -8.57 9.66
CA GLU A 49 0.62 -9.72 8.92
C GLU A 49 1.42 -9.27 7.70
N GLN A 50 2.56 -9.91 7.44
CA GLN A 50 3.30 -9.63 6.21
C GLN A 50 2.76 -10.47 5.06
N VAL A 51 2.68 -9.88 3.86
CA VAL A 51 2.35 -10.63 2.65
C VAL A 51 3.42 -11.71 2.43
N PRO A 52 3.05 -13.00 2.38
CA PRO A 52 4.01 -14.08 2.30
C PRO A 52 4.71 -14.11 0.93
N TYR A 53 6.02 -14.34 0.94
CA TYR A 53 6.82 -14.54 -0.26
C TYR A 53 7.93 -15.56 -0.03
N THR A 54 8.44 -16.12 -1.13
CA THR A 54 9.67 -16.91 -1.14
C THR A 54 10.81 -16.07 -1.70
N LEU A 55 11.90 -15.90 -0.94
CA LEU A 55 13.10 -15.23 -1.44
C LEU A 55 13.82 -16.14 -2.44
N ILE A 56 13.97 -15.69 -3.68
CA ILE A 56 14.69 -16.41 -4.74
C ILE A 56 16.18 -16.04 -4.71
N THR A 57 16.48 -14.74 -4.66
CA THR A 57 17.86 -14.24 -4.72
C THR A 57 17.96 -12.88 -4.06
N ARG A 58 19.11 -12.59 -3.46
CA ARG A 58 19.44 -11.28 -2.88
C ARG A 58 20.78 -10.83 -3.44
N LYS A 59 20.82 -9.66 -4.09
CA LYS A 59 22.04 -9.08 -4.65
C LYS A 59 22.56 -8.00 -3.70
N GLU A 60 23.81 -8.13 -3.29
CA GLU A 60 24.47 -7.19 -2.40
C GLU A 60 25.76 -6.65 -3.00
N LYS A 61 26.12 -5.42 -2.64
CA LYS A 61 27.41 -4.81 -2.98
C LYS A 61 27.87 -3.94 -1.83
N CYS A 62 29.11 -4.14 -1.38
CA CYS A 62 29.70 -3.37 -0.28
C CYS A 62 28.87 -3.37 1.03
N GLY A 63 28.15 -4.46 1.32
CA GLY A 63 27.31 -4.56 2.52
C GLY A 63 25.92 -3.93 2.39
N GLU A 64 25.57 -3.37 1.22
CA GLU A 64 24.24 -2.84 0.93
C GLU A 64 23.47 -3.79 0.02
N VAL A 65 22.18 -3.98 0.30
CA VAL A 65 21.27 -4.73 -0.56
C VAL A 65 20.90 -3.88 -1.75
N LEU A 66 21.26 -4.32 -2.95
CA LEU A 66 20.91 -3.63 -4.19
C LEU A 66 19.46 -3.91 -4.60
N PHE A 67 19.10 -5.20 -4.59
CA PHE A 67 17.74 -5.67 -4.79
C PHE A 67 17.55 -7.10 -4.25
N GLU A 68 16.30 -7.49 -4.04
CA GLU A 68 15.88 -8.87 -3.83
C GLU A 68 14.95 -9.33 -4.97
N LYS A 69 15.03 -10.61 -5.32
CA LYS A 69 14.12 -11.30 -6.22
C LYS A 69 13.23 -12.20 -5.38
N ARG A 70 11.92 -11.99 -5.40
CA ARG A 70 10.94 -12.69 -4.56
C ARG A 70 9.84 -13.32 -5.43
N HIS A 71 9.33 -14.48 -5.02
CA HIS A 71 8.13 -15.10 -5.58
C HIS A 71 6.95 -14.85 -4.64
N TYR A 72 5.88 -14.25 -5.17
CA TYR A 72 4.60 -14.12 -4.51
C TYR A 72 3.60 -15.08 -5.13
N GLU A 73 2.87 -15.82 -4.28
CA GLU A 73 1.79 -16.68 -4.73
C GLU A 73 0.58 -15.85 -5.21
N LYS A 74 -0.29 -16.49 -5.99
CA LYS A 74 -1.57 -15.89 -6.38
C LYS A 74 -2.41 -15.58 -5.14
N ALA A 75 -3.13 -14.47 -5.17
CA ALA A 75 -3.89 -14.00 -4.02
C ALA A 75 -5.00 -13.03 -4.41
N HIS A 76 -6.01 -12.91 -3.55
CA HIS A 76 -7.00 -11.85 -3.62
C HIS A 76 -6.48 -10.57 -2.98
N TRP A 77 -6.71 -9.46 -3.67
CA TRP A 77 -6.39 -8.11 -3.25
C TRP A 77 -7.64 -7.23 -3.35
N ALA A 78 -7.86 -6.35 -2.38
CA ALA A 78 -8.84 -5.28 -2.49
C ALA A 78 -8.16 -4.08 -3.15
N CYS A 79 -8.65 -3.68 -4.33
CA CYS A 79 -8.05 -2.68 -5.20
C CYS A 79 -9.01 -1.50 -5.39
N ILE A 80 -8.45 -0.30 -5.45
CA ILE A 80 -9.15 0.92 -5.86
C ILE A 80 -8.23 1.79 -6.70
N THR A 81 -8.74 2.35 -7.80
CA THR A 81 -7.99 3.27 -8.65
C THR A 81 -8.51 4.70 -8.49
N VAL A 82 -7.61 5.62 -8.13
CA VAL A 82 -7.90 7.03 -7.86
C VAL A 82 -7.16 7.90 -8.88
N HIS A 83 -7.67 9.12 -9.13
CA HIS A 83 -7.19 10.02 -10.18
C HIS A 83 -7.00 11.47 -9.67
N GLU A 84 -6.40 11.64 -8.49
CA GLU A 84 -6.14 12.98 -7.96
C GLU A 84 -5.03 13.72 -8.73
N ASP A 85 -4.82 14.98 -8.37
CA ASP A 85 -3.79 15.82 -8.99
C ASP A 85 -2.37 15.40 -8.61
N THR A 86 -2.21 14.82 -7.41
CA THR A 86 -0.92 14.29 -6.95
C THR A 86 -1.01 12.81 -6.54
N TYR A 87 0.12 12.12 -6.62
CA TYR A 87 0.29 10.76 -6.11
C TYR A 87 -0.06 10.68 -4.61
N GLU A 88 0.40 11.64 -3.82
CA GLU A 88 0.17 11.67 -2.36
C GLU A 88 -1.32 11.77 -2.01
N GLN A 89 -2.07 12.61 -2.74
CA GLN A 89 -3.52 12.68 -2.59
C GLN A 89 -4.17 11.35 -2.98
N SER A 90 -3.78 10.78 -4.12
CA SER A 90 -4.36 9.52 -4.62
C SER A 90 -4.18 8.37 -3.63
N ILE A 91 -3.00 8.22 -3.04
CA ILE A 91 -2.78 7.17 -2.02
C ILE A 91 -3.54 7.44 -0.73
N CYS A 92 -3.72 8.71 -0.33
CA CYS A 92 -4.47 9.03 0.88
C CYS A 92 -5.96 8.72 0.71
N TYR A 93 -6.58 9.19 -0.37
CA TYR A 93 -8.00 8.91 -0.64
C TYR A 93 -8.26 7.43 -0.91
N GLY A 94 -7.39 6.78 -1.70
CA GLY A 94 -7.47 5.34 -1.95
C GLY A 94 -7.35 4.53 -0.65
N PHE A 95 -6.37 4.85 0.19
CA PHE A 95 -6.21 4.13 1.46
C PHE A 95 -7.35 4.38 2.45
N MET A 96 -7.96 5.58 2.49
CA MET A 96 -9.16 5.79 3.33
C MET A 96 -10.32 4.87 2.94
N LYS A 97 -10.53 4.62 1.63
CA LYS A 97 -11.55 3.69 1.15
C LYS A 97 -11.20 2.23 1.47
N ILE A 98 -9.94 1.84 1.29
CA ILE A 98 -9.44 0.53 1.73
C ILE A 98 -9.57 0.35 3.25
N MET A 99 -9.28 1.39 4.04
CA MET A 99 -9.38 1.37 5.49
C MET A 99 -10.83 1.12 5.94
N ARG A 100 -11.82 1.74 5.29
CA ARG A 100 -13.24 1.45 5.55
C ARG A 100 -13.57 -0.01 5.27
N TYR A 101 -13.11 -0.54 4.14
CA TYR A 101 -13.30 -1.95 3.80
C TYR A 101 -12.70 -2.88 4.86
N ILE A 102 -11.48 -2.61 5.33
CA ILE A 102 -10.84 -3.37 6.41
C ILE A 102 -11.63 -3.24 7.73
N CYS A 103 -12.10 -2.04 8.06
CA CYS A 103 -12.80 -1.68 9.28
C CYS A 103 -14.32 -1.83 9.13
N GLN A 104 -14.77 -3.06 8.85
CA GLN A 104 -16.18 -3.50 8.91
C GLN A 104 -17.12 -3.01 7.78
N GLN A 105 -16.69 -2.14 6.86
CA GLN A 105 -17.51 -1.77 5.69
C GLN A 105 -17.42 -2.81 4.56
N ASN A 106 -17.68 -4.05 4.93
CA ASN A 106 -17.64 -5.22 4.07
C ASN A 106 -18.76 -6.20 4.49
N SER A 107 -19.04 -7.19 3.64
CA SER A 107 -20.16 -8.11 3.87
C SER A 107 -20.03 -9.02 5.09
N ALA A 108 -18.83 -9.16 5.68
CA ALA A 108 -18.65 -9.89 6.93
C ALA A 108 -18.98 -9.04 8.17
N GLY A 109 -19.02 -7.70 8.02
CA GLY A 109 -19.29 -6.78 9.12
C GLY A 109 -18.24 -6.82 10.23
N SER A 110 -17.03 -7.30 9.93
CA SER A 110 -15.95 -7.48 10.90
C SER A 110 -14.67 -6.82 10.43
N TYR A 111 -13.77 -6.55 11.39
CA TYR A 111 -12.41 -6.12 11.09
C TYR A 111 -11.67 -7.27 10.42
N LEU A 112 -11.10 -7.02 9.23
CA LEU A 112 -10.48 -8.08 8.43
C LEU A 112 -9.06 -8.43 8.87
N GLY A 113 -8.42 -7.57 9.66
CA GLY A 113 -6.99 -7.64 9.94
C GLY A 113 -6.18 -6.66 9.09
N MET A 114 -4.98 -6.29 9.51
CA MET A 114 -4.09 -5.43 8.72
C MET A 114 -2.94 -6.25 8.17
N THR A 115 -2.69 -6.14 6.87
CA THR A 115 -1.51 -6.71 6.22
C THR A 115 -0.61 -5.62 5.69
N ILE A 116 0.68 -5.92 5.62
CA ILE A 116 1.70 -5.04 5.05
C ILE A 116 2.56 -5.81 4.03
N PRO A 117 3.04 -5.15 2.96
CA PRO A 117 2.84 -3.74 2.66
C PRO A 117 1.44 -3.43 2.11
N ILE A 118 1.02 -2.17 2.20
CA ILE A 118 0.01 -1.62 1.29
C ILE A 118 0.74 -1.32 -0.01
N VAL A 119 0.24 -1.84 -1.13
CA VAL A 119 0.89 -1.70 -2.42
C VAL A 119 0.15 -0.69 -3.27
N THR A 120 0.90 0.10 -4.02
CA THR A 120 0.37 1.08 -4.96
C THR A 120 0.93 0.80 -6.34
N VAL A 121 0.06 0.49 -7.30
CA VAL A 121 0.44 0.35 -8.71
C VAL A 121 0.46 1.72 -9.35
N VAL A 122 1.60 2.06 -9.95
CA VAL A 122 1.81 3.29 -10.72
C VAL A 122 2.26 2.94 -12.13
N ARG A 123 1.87 3.78 -13.08
CA ARG A 123 2.32 3.66 -14.48
C ARG A 123 3.09 4.89 -14.89
N THR A 124 4.02 4.73 -15.83
CA THR A 124 4.78 5.85 -16.39
C THR A 124 4.58 5.98 -17.89
N ASP A 125 5.00 7.11 -18.44
CA ASP A 125 5.27 7.19 -19.88
C ASP A 125 6.43 6.27 -20.30
N GLU A 126 6.61 6.09 -21.62
CA GLU A 126 7.67 5.25 -22.20
C GLU A 126 9.09 5.68 -21.81
N MET A 127 9.26 6.94 -21.39
CA MET A 127 10.55 7.53 -21.04
C MET A 127 10.80 7.52 -19.52
N HIS A 128 9.88 6.97 -18.71
CA HIS A 128 9.88 6.98 -17.24
C HIS A 128 10.05 8.39 -16.63
N ARG A 129 9.49 9.42 -17.27
CA ARG A 129 9.62 10.82 -16.83
C ARG A 129 8.41 11.35 -16.09
N THR A 130 7.25 10.78 -16.34
CA THR A 130 5.99 11.23 -15.74
C THR A 130 5.20 10.03 -15.24
N LEU A 131 4.56 10.19 -14.08
CA LEU A 131 3.59 9.23 -13.57
C LEU A 131 2.23 9.52 -14.18
N SER A 132 1.51 8.46 -14.55
CA SER A 132 0.08 8.53 -14.82
C SER A 132 -0.67 8.96 -13.56
N ARG A 133 -1.73 9.75 -13.75
CA ARG A 133 -2.65 10.12 -12.67
C ARG A 133 -3.45 8.94 -12.13
N ALA A 134 -3.60 7.87 -12.91
CA ALA A 134 -4.30 6.67 -12.46
C ALA A 134 -3.40 5.87 -11.49
N VAL A 135 -3.72 5.94 -10.20
CA VAL A 135 -2.98 5.30 -9.11
C VAL A 135 -3.87 4.24 -8.46
N THR A 136 -3.45 2.98 -8.49
CA THR A 136 -4.21 1.88 -7.87
C THR A 136 -3.63 1.54 -6.51
N VAL A 137 -4.40 1.74 -5.44
CA VAL A 137 -4.04 1.29 -4.09
C VAL A 137 -4.63 -0.10 -3.87
N ALA A 138 -3.82 -1.02 -3.37
CA ALA A 138 -4.23 -2.39 -3.14
C ALA A 138 -3.79 -2.93 -1.77
N TYR A 139 -4.69 -3.70 -1.17
CA TYR A 139 -4.54 -4.36 0.12
C TYR A 139 -4.67 -5.87 -0.04
N TYR A 140 -3.67 -6.60 0.45
CA TYR A 140 -3.68 -8.06 0.46
C TYR A 140 -4.70 -8.58 1.46
N LEU A 141 -5.60 -9.48 1.05
CA LEU A 141 -6.54 -10.06 2.01
C LEU A 141 -5.81 -11.05 2.94
N PRO A 142 -6.01 -11.01 4.26
CA PRO A 142 -5.40 -11.96 5.18
C PRO A 142 -5.78 -13.42 4.85
N PRO A 143 -4.97 -14.41 5.23
CA PRO A 143 -5.18 -15.82 4.90
C PRO A 143 -6.61 -16.35 5.15
N PRO A 144 -7.31 -15.98 6.25
CA PRO A 144 -8.70 -16.41 6.47
C PRO A 144 -9.68 -15.98 5.38
N HIS A 145 -9.39 -14.89 4.66
CA HIS A 145 -10.26 -14.27 3.66
C HIS A 145 -9.81 -14.56 2.22
N GLN A 146 -8.72 -15.30 2.02
CA GLN A 146 -8.19 -15.59 0.68
C GLN A 146 -9.07 -16.54 -0.14
N SER A 147 -9.85 -17.42 0.50
CA SER A 147 -10.73 -18.37 -0.20
C SER A 147 -12.11 -17.78 -0.52
N GLU A 148 -12.67 -17.00 0.39
CA GLU A 148 -13.95 -16.30 0.24
C GLU A 148 -13.79 -14.84 0.70
N PRO A 149 -13.36 -13.95 -0.21
CA PRO A 149 -13.23 -12.53 0.08
C PRO A 149 -14.56 -11.88 0.50
N PRO A 150 -14.60 -11.15 1.63
CA PRO A 150 -15.74 -10.31 1.98
C PRO A 150 -16.01 -9.28 0.89
N ARG A 151 -17.27 -9.10 0.49
CA ARG A 151 -17.62 -8.11 -0.55
C ARG A 151 -17.51 -6.69 0.02
N PRO A 152 -16.81 -5.76 -0.64
CA PRO A 152 -16.83 -4.35 -0.27
C PRO A 152 -18.25 -3.75 -0.40
N HIS A 153 -18.60 -2.82 0.49
CA HIS A 153 -19.81 -2.02 0.33
C HIS A 153 -19.60 -0.80 -0.58
N ASP A 154 -18.36 -0.29 -0.64
CA ASP A 154 -17.99 0.77 -1.59
C ASP A 154 -17.84 0.16 -3.00
N PRO A 155 -18.64 0.57 -3.99
CA PRO A 155 -18.59 0.01 -5.34
C PRO A 155 -17.30 0.35 -6.10
N GLU A 156 -16.49 1.29 -5.63
CA GLU A 156 -15.19 1.62 -6.23
C GLU A 156 -14.07 0.67 -5.75
N VAL A 157 -14.29 -0.05 -4.65
CA VAL A 157 -13.36 -1.08 -4.18
C VAL A 157 -13.73 -2.41 -4.85
N THR A 158 -12.77 -2.98 -5.55
CA THR A 158 -12.91 -4.24 -6.27
C THR A 158 -12.03 -5.31 -5.64
N ILE A 159 -12.50 -6.55 -5.64
CA ILE A 159 -11.65 -7.69 -5.25
C ILE A 159 -11.07 -8.28 -6.52
N GLU A 160 -9.75 -8.19 -6.66
CA GLU A 160 -9.00 -8.74 -7.79
C GLU A 160 -8.24 -9.99 -7.37
N HIS A 161 -8.15 -10.99 -8.25
CA HIS A 161 -7.32 -12.16 -8.05
C HIS A 161 -6.03 -12.00 -8.87
N TRP A 162 -4.96 -11.59 -8.20
CA TRP A 162 -3.66 -11.39 -8.84
C TRP A 162 -2.95 -12.74 -8.99
N PRO A 163 -2.36 -13.03 -10.16
CA PRO A 163 -1.63 -14.27 -10.40
C PRO A 163 -0.35 -14.32 -9.55
N ALA A 164 0.22 -15.51 -9.43
CA ALA A 164 1.56 -15.65 -8.88
C ALA A 164 2.55 -14.86 -9.74
N ALA A 165 3.48 -14.17 -9.09
CA ALA A 165 4.39 -13.26 -9.77
C ALA A 165 5.78 -13.30 -9.14
N VAL A 166 6.78 -13.16 -9.99
CA VAL A 166 8.14 -12.89 -9.56
C VAL A 166 8.36 -11.39 -9.58
N VAL A 167 8.88 -10.85 -8.48
CA VAL A 167 9.15 -9.41 -8.36
C VAL A 167 10.61 -9.17 -8.00
N TYR A 168 11.15 -8.07 -8.53
CA TYR A 168 12.42 -7.49 -8.13
C TYR A 168 12.13 -6.27 -7.27
N THR A 169 12.72 -6.19 -6.09
CA THR A 169 12.41 -5.15 -5.11
C THR A 169 13.67 -4.48 -4.57
N ARG A 170 13.59 -3.17 -4.39
CA ARG A 170 14.62 -2.35 -3.75
C ARG A 170 13.99 -1.51 -2.65
N ALA A 171 14.57 -1.58 -1.45
CA ALA A 171 14.13 -0.80 -0.31
C ALA A 171 14.66 0.65 -0.38
N PHE A 172 13.83 1.59 0.04
CA PHE A 172 14.18 2.99 0.20
C PHE A 172 13.40 3.61 1.37
N THR A 173 13.83 4.78 1.82
CA THR A 173 13.21 5.46 2.97
C THR A 173 12.74 6.86 2.61
N GLY A 174 11.80 7.39 3.40
CA GLY A 174 11.30 8.75 3.25
C GLY A 174 9.93 8.86 2.56
N ALA A 175 9.52 10.10 2.27
CA ALA A 175 8.23 10.37 1.64
C ALA A 175 8.21 9.87 0.18
N THR A 176 7.04 9.43 -0.27
CA THR A 176 6.80 8.96 -1.62
C THR A 176 5.99 10.00 -2.38
N ASN A 177 6.64 10.67 -3.33
CA ASN A 177 6.02 11.51 -4.36
C ASN A 177 6.53 11.11 -5.75
N GLU A 178 6.01 11.73 -6.80
CA GLU A 178 6.31 11.44 -8.20
C GLU A 178 7.82 11.45 -8.49
N LEU A 179 8.54 12.46 -7.99
CA LEU A 179 9.98 12.60 -8.19
C LEU A 179 10.76 11.45 -7.52
N THR A 180 10.41 11.14 -6.27
CA THR A 180 11.07 10.03 -5.54
C THR A 180 10.79 8.69 -6.22
N ILE A 181 9.57 8.47 -6.71
CA ILE A 181 9.20 7.21 -7.35
C ILE A 181 9.96 7.04 -8.66
N ILE A 182 10.05 8.08 -9.51
CA ILE A 182 10.84 8.06 -10.74
C ILE A 182 12.32 7.78 -10.44
N HIS A 183 12.86 8.40 -9.39
CA HIS A 183 14.24 8.18 -8.97
C HIS A 183 14.49 6.72 -8.55
N GLU A 184 13.59 6.14 -7.76
CA GLU A 184 13.72 4.75 -7.31
C GLU A 184 13.48 3.74 -8.44
N ILE A 185 12.59 4.03 -9.39
CA ILE A 185 12.45 3.26 -10.63
C ILE A 185 13.79 3.24 -11.38
N SER A 186 14.39 4.40 -11.61
CA SER A 186 15.69 4.50 -12.30
C SER A 186 16.78 3.74 -11.54
N SER A 187 16.83 3.89 -10.21
CA SER A 187 17.83 3.25 -9.35
C SER A 187 17.73 1.72 -9.34
N LEU A 188 16.51 1.17 -9.31
CA LEU A 188 16.32 -0.27 -9.43
C LEU A 188 16.66 -0.76 -10.85
N ALA A 189 16.26 -0.04 -11.90
CA ALA A 189 16.59 -0.40 -13.28
C ALA A 189 18.11 -0.49 -13.51
N GLU A 190 18.90 0.42 -12.93
CA GLU A 190 20.37 0.40 -12.98
C GLU A 190 20.99 -0.76 -12.18
N ALA A 191 20.34 -1.21 -11.11
CA ALA A 191 20.83 -2.31 -10.29
C ALA A 191 20.59 -3.70 -10.92
N LEU A 192 19.58 -3.82 -11.77
CA LEU A 192 19.21 -5.04 -12.48
C LEU A 192 20.18 -5.33 -13.62
N ASP A 193 20.66 -6.57 -13.70
CA ASP A 193 21.56 -6.99 -14.79
C ASP A 193 20.83 -7.09 -16.15
N CYS A 194 19.53 -7.39 -16.13
CA CYS A 194 18.69 -7.56 -17.31
C CYS A 194 17.30 -6.94 -17.09
N PRO A 195 17.15 -5.61 -17.06
CA PRO A 195 15.87 -4.95 -16.79
C PRO A 195 14.78 -5.28 -17.84
N ALA A 196 15.18 -5.70 -19.05
CA ALA A 196 14.26 -6.08 -20.12
C ALA A 196 13.36 -7.29 -19.79
N VAL A 197 13.68 -8.08 -18.76
CA VAL A 197 12.82 -9.18 -18.28
C VAL A 197 11.62 -8.67 -17.47
N CYS A 198 11.62 -7.40 -17.08
CA CYS A 198 10.56 -6.79 -16.28
C CYS A 198 9.53 -6.06 -17.15
N VAL A 199 8.31 -5.94 -16.63
CA VAL A 199 7.30 -5.01 -17.13
C VAL A 199 7.87 -3.60 -16.99
N SER A 200 7.84 -2.83 -18.08
CA SER A 200 8.55 -1.54 -18.14
C SER A 200 7.66 -0.34 -17.85
N ASP A 201 6.34 -0.44 -17.99
CA ASP A 201 5.42 0.70 -17.88
C ASP A 201 4.58 0.70 -16.60
N SER A 202 4.70 -0.34 -15.77
CA SER A 202 3.93 -0.55 -14.56
C SER A 202 4.84 -1.00 -13.41
N PHE A 203 4.79 -0.26 -12.31
CA PHE A 203 5.63 -0.47 -11.13
C PHE A 203 4.77 -0.50 -9.88
N ILE A 204 5.29 -1.11 -8.80
CA ILE A 204 4.61 -1.15 -7.52
C ILE A 204 5.44 -0.42 -6.46
N VAL A 205 4.82 0.51 -5.74
CA VAL A 205 5.36 1.10 -4.51
C VAL A 205 4.75 0.35 -3.32
N ALA A 206 5.58 -0.29 -2.50
CA ALA A 206 5.14 -1.04 -1.33
C ALA A 206 5.46 -0.25 -0.05
N GLY A 207 4.42 0.24 0.64
CA GLY A 207 4.53 0.99 1.90
C GLY A 207 4.31 0.11 3.12
N TYR A 208 5.30 0.03 4.01
CA TYR A 208 5.26 -0.81 5.23
C TYR A 208 4.86 -0.03 6.48
N THR A 209 5.09 1.28 6.46
CA THR A 209 4.86 2.18 7.58
C THR A 209 3.67 3.08 7.33
N ASN A 210 3.09 3.59 8.40
CA ASN A 210 2.04 4.59 8.33
C ASN A 210 2.56 5.88 7.63
N PRO A 211 1.77 6.54 6.75
CA PRO A 211 2.07 7.85 6.18
C PRO A 211 2.58 8.92 7.17
N ALA A 212 2.14 8.98 8.42
CA ALA A 212 2.65 9.98 9.37
C ALA A 212 3.96 9.58 10.09
N ALA A 213 4.52 8.41 9.79
CA ALA A 213 5.76 7.96 10.40
C ALA A 213 6.95 8.83 9.95
N ALA A 214 7.82 9.21 10.91
CA ALA A 214 9.04 9.98 10.63
C ALA A 214 10.05 9.18 9.77
N HIS A 215 10.09 7.85 9.96
CA HIS A 215 10.98 6.95 9.22
C HIS A 215 10.13 5.99 8.37
N ARG A 216 9.69 6.48 7.22
CA ARG A 216 8.92 5.65 6.29
C ARG A 216 9.79 4.57 5.66
N GLN A 217 9.31 3.34 5.66
CA GLN A 217 9.94 2.18 5.01
C GLN A 217 9.12 1.81 3.78
N ASN A 218 9.76 1.88 2.62
CA ASN A 218 9.12 1.61 1.35
C ASN A 218 10.00 0.70 0.50
N GLU A 219 9.38 0.08 -0.49
CA GLU A 219 10.08 -0.62 -1.57
C GLU A 219 9.52 -0.22 -2.92
N ILE A 220 10.37 -0.22 -3.96
CA ILE A 220 9.95 -0.14 -5.36
C ILE A 220 10.08 -1.53 -5.98
N TRP A 221 9.04 -1.97 -6.69
CA TRP A 221 8.90 -3.33 -7.20
C TRP A 221 8.71 -3.31 -8.72
N PHE A 222 9.46 -4.17 -9.40
CA PHE A 222 9.32 -4.46 -10.82
C PHE A 222 8.80 -5.89 -10.97
N LEU A 223 7.71 -6.08 -11.71
CA LEU A 223 7.21 -7.41 -12.00
C LEU A 223 8.02 -8.02 -13.16
N GLU A 224 8.46 -9.26 -13.00
CA GLU A 224 8.98 -10.06 -14.11
C GLU A 224 7.85 -10.34 -15.10
N ARG A 225 8.14 -10.27 -16.41
CA ARG A 225 7.17 -10.59 -17.45
C ARG A 225 6.79 -12.08 -17.35
N PRO A 226 5.50 -12.42 -17.56
CA PRO A 226 5.06 -13.82 -17.67
C PRO A 226 5.75 -14.60 -18.79
#